data_AF-A0A5P9Q0J4-F1
#
_entry.id   AF-A0A5P9Q0J4-F1
#
_cell.length_a   1.000
_cell.length_b   1.000
_cell.length_c   1.000
_cell.angle_alpha   90.00
_cell.angle_beta   90.00
_cell.angle_gamma   90.00
#
_symmetry.space_group_name_H-M   'P 1'
#
loop_
_entity.id
_entity.type
_entity.pdbx_description
1 polymer ?
#
loop_
_entity_poly.entity_id
_entity_poly.type
_entity_poly.pdbx_seq_one_letter_code
_entity_poly.pdbx_strand_id
1 'polypeptide(L)'
;MRYRWNRHLPADVRVLAATVAPPGFDARFSAVRRHYLYRVSDAPWGVDPLRRYDTLAWGRPLSVDRLNEASAELLGLHDFAAFCKQREGGTTIRELQRLVWRRTAEYAVEVEVSADAFCHSMVRSLVGALLQVGDGRKTTGWPGQQLESRVRDSAVAPAHGLTLVGVDYPPDAELAKRAEQTRNVRTPDSVS
;
A
#
# COMPACT_ATOMS: atom_id res chain seq x y z
N MET A 1 11.14 22.19 -20.64
CA MET A 1 9.69 21.89 -20.62
C MET A 1 9.12 21.82 -19.18
N ARG A 2 9.66 20.98 -18.27
CA ARG A 2 9.21 20.83 -16.87
C ARG A 2 8.99 22.13 -16.07
N TYR A 3 9.91 23.09 -16.21
CA TYR A 3 9.85 24.37 -15.49
C TYR A 3 8.65 25.24 -15.88
N ARG A 4 8.14 25.09 -17.11
CA ARG A 4 6.95 25.81 -17.56
C ARG A 4 5.69 25.24 -16.91
N TRP A 5 5.56 23.91 -16.85
CA TRP A 5 4.42 23.27 -16.20
C TRP A 5 4.36 23.57 -14.71
N ASN A 6 5.48 23.48 -14.00
CA ASN A 6 5.53 23.74 -12.56
C ASN A 6 5.15 25.17 -12.15
N ARG A 7 5.13 26.13 -13.08
CA ARG A 7 4.63 27.50 -12.81
C ARG A 7 3.10 27.58 -12.73
N HIS A 8 2.40 26.63 -13.33
CA HIS A 8 0.94 26.58 -13.36
C HIS A 8 0.36 25.65 -12.29
N LEU A 9 1.20 24.97 -11.51
CA LEU A 9 0.78 23.99 -10.51
C LEU A 9 0.78 24.63 -9.10
N PRO A 10 -0.16 24.23 -8.22
CA PRO A 10 -0.16 24.64 -6.81
C PRO A 10 1.10 24.15 -6.09
N ALA A 11 1.40 24.68 -4.90
CA ALA A 11 2.68 24.46 -4.21
C ALA A 11 2.97 22.98 -3.87
N ASP A 12 1.93 22.16 -3.76
CA ASP A 12 1.93 20.75 -3.38
C ASP A 12 1.98 19.77 -4.56
N VAL A 13 2.00 20.26 -5.81
CA VAL A 13 2.09 19.42 -7.02
C VAL A 13 3.28 19.83 -7.89
N ARG A 14 4.16 18.88 -8.22
CA ARG A 14 5.34 19.12 -9.04
C ARG A 14 5.55 18.01 -10.07
N VAL A 15 5.85 18.39 -11.31
CA VAL A 15 6.39 17.48 -12.32
C VAL A 15 7.90 17.38 -12.14
N LEU A 16 8.35 16.19 -11.77
CA LEU A 16 9.78 15.89 -11.55
C LEU A 16 10.48 15.48 -12.85
N ALA A 17 9.80 14.70 -13.70
CA ALA A 17 10.31 14.20 -14.98
C ALA A 17 9.20 14.12 -16.02
N ALA A 18 9.59 14.12 -17.30
CA ALA A 18 8.68 13.97 -18.44
C ALA A 18 9.44 13.37 -19.62
N THR A 19 8.86 12.34 -20.23
CA THR A 19 9.39 11.65 -21.42
C THR A 19 8.25 11.40 -22.40
N VAL A 20 8.59 11.18 -23.67
CA VAL A 20 7.62 10.70 -24.65
C VAL A 20 7.31 9.24 -24.33
N ALA A 21 6.04 8.92 -24.18
CA ALA A 21 5.61 7.56 -23.87
C ALA A 21 5.86 6.62 -25.07
N PRO A 22 6.39 5.41 -24.84
CA PRO A 22 6.47 4.40 -25.89
C PRO A 22 5.07 4.05 -26.44
N PRO A 23 4.96 3.60 -27.70
CA PRO A 23 3.70 3.12 -28.26
C PRO A 23 3.04 2.05 -27.38
N GLY A 24 1.73 2.17 -27.15
CA GLY A 24 0.96 1.22 -26.36
C GLY A 24 1.13 1.34 -24.83
N PHE A 25 1.93 2.29 -24.34
CA PHE A 25 2.01 2.60 -22.91
C PHE A 25 0.66 3.07 -22.36
N ASP A 26 0.25 2.49 -21.23
CA ASP A 26 -0.86 2.95 -20.41
C ASP A 26 -0.40 3.08 -18.96
N ALA A 27 -0.45 4.29 -18.41
CA ALA A 27 0.06 4.56 -17.06
C ALA A 27 -0.60 3.69 -15.97
N ARG A 28 -1.85 3.25 -16.19
CA ARG A 28 -2.58 2.39 -15.26
C ARG A 28 -2.41 0.92 -15.61
N PHE A 29 -2.67 0.53 -16.86
CA PHE A 29 -2.77 -0.88 -17.22
C PHE A 29 -1.42 -1.52 -17.56
N SER A 30 -0.40 -0.74 -17.96
CA SER A 30 0.95 -1.28 -18.17
C SER A 30 1.73 -1.48 -16.88
N ALA A 31 1.31 -0.90 -15.75
CA ALA A 31 2.02 -1.02 -14.48
C ALA A 31 1.97 -2.47 -13.93
N VAL A 32 3.13 -2.98 -13.52
CA VAL A 32 3.29 -4.34 -12.97
C VAL A 32 3.33 -4.36 -11.44
N ARG A 33 3.79 -3.28 -10.80
CA ARG A 33 3.78 -3.13 -9.34
C ARG A 33 3.56 -1.68 -8.92
N ARG A 34 2.97 -1.48 -7.76
CA ARG A 34 2.95 -0.19 -7.06
C ARG A 34 3.59 -0.35 -5.69
N HIS A 35 4.33 0.66 -5.28
CA HIS A 35 5.06 0.69 -4.02
C HIS A 35 4.53 1.83 -3.17
N TYR A 36 4.05 1.49 -1.97
CA TYR A 36 3.61 2.44 -0.98
C TYR A 36 4.54 2.40 0.23
N LEU A 37 4.64 3.54 0.89
CA LEU A 37 5.21 3.67 2.22
C LEU A 37 4.13 4.22 3.15
N TYR A 38 3.99 3.64 4.33
CA TYR A 38 3.18 4.21 5.39
C TYR A 38 4.04 4.54 6.60
N ARG A 39 3.89 5.74 7.15
CA ARG A 39 4.71 6.24 8.26
C ARG A 39 3.92 6.41 9.54
N VAL A 40 4.54 6.00 10.64
CA VAL A 40 3.94 6.02 11.98
C VAL A 40 4.98 6.50 12.98
N SER A 41 4.54 7.38 13.88
CA SER A 41 5.23 7.72 15.12
C SER A 41 4.56 7.00 16.28
N ASP A 42 5.35 6.21 17.02
CA ASP A 42 4.89 5.58 18.27
C ASP A 42 5.32 6.35 19.53
N ALA A 43 5.84 7.57 19.37
CA ALA A 43 6.17 8.45 20.49
C ALA A 43 4.94 8.77 21.35
N PRO A 44 5.04 8.71 22.68
CA PRO A 44 3.91 8.93 23.58
C PRO A 44 3.41 10.39 23.57
N TRP A 45 4.22 11.35 23.13
CA TRP A 45 3.85 12.76 22.98
C TRP A 45 3.33 13.13 21.58
N GLY A 46 3.23 12.16 20.67
CA GLY A 46 2.76 12.38 19.30
C GLY A 46 3.88 12.52 18.27
N VAL A 47 3.52 12.99 17.07
CA VAL A 47 4.43 13.09 15.93
C VAL A 47 5.29 14.35 15.99
N ASP A 48 6.51 14.29 15.47
CA ASP A 48 7.34 15.48 15.20
C ASP A 48 6.51 16.52 14.42
N PRO A 49 6.44 17.79 14.89
CA PRO A 49 5.70 18.84 14.20
C PRO A 49 6.04 18.96 12.71
N LEU A 50 7.29 18.74 12.29
CA LEU A 50 7.69 18.80 10.87
C LEU A 50 7.12 17.64 10.03
N ARG A 51 6.70 16.54 10.67
CA ARG A 51 6.15 15.33 10.04
C ARG A 51 4.64 15.20 10.20
N ARG A 52 3.97 16.20 10.79
CA ARG A 52 2.53 16.20 11.11
C ARG A 52 1.58 15.91 9.94
N TYR A 53 2.03 16.14 8.70
CA TYR A 53 1.20 15.93 7.50
C TYR A 53 1.44 14.60 6.80
N ASP A 54 2.51 13.87 7.13
CA ASP A 54 2.92 12.67 6.40
C ASP A 54 3.18 11.45 7.29
N THR A 55 2.96 11.58 8.61
CA THR A 55 3.26 10.55 9.60
C THR A 55 2.14 10.46 10.64
N LEU A 56 1.61 9.25 10.84
CA LEU A 56 0.54 8.98 11.81
C LEU A 56 1.06 9.01 13.24
N ALA A 57 0.46 9.80 14.12
CA ALA A 57 0.68 9.68 15.56
C ALA A 57 -0.15 8.50 16.13
N TRP A 58 0.51 7.46 16.64
CA TRP A 58 -0.15 6.30 17.25
C TRP A 58 -0.17 6.35 18.78
N GLY A 59 0.87 6.91 19.41
CA GLY A 59 0.92 7.14 20.85
C GLY A 59 1.04 5.88 21.71
N ARG A 60 1.34 4.72 21.11
CA ARG A 60 1.58 3.45 21.80
C ARG A 60 2.81 2.76 21.20
N PRO A 61 3.73 2.23 22.01
CA PRO A 61 4.92 1.54 21.50
C PRO A 61 4.56 0.41 20.53
N LEU A 62 5.32 0.32 19.44
CA LEU A 62 5.14 -0.70 18.41
C LEU A 62 6.30 -1.70 18.40
N SER A 63 5.99 -2.98 18.54
CA SER A 63 6.95 -4.06 18.27
C SER A 63 7.04 -4.32 16.76
N VAL A 64 8.18 -3.99 16.17
CA VAL A 64 8.45 -4.25 14.74
C VAL A 64 8.50 -5.75 14.44
N ASP A 65 8.95 -6.57 15.39
CA ASP A 65 9.01 -8.02 15.23
C ASP A 65 7.59 -8.60 15.10
N ARG A 66 6.68 -8.21 16.00
CA ARG A 66 5.26 -8.62 15.92
C ARG A 66 4.59 -8.15 14.64
N LEU A 67 4.90 -6.91 14.22
CA LEU A 67 4.38 -6.36 12.96
C LEU A 67 4.83 -7.19 11.76
N ASN A 68 6.10 -7.58 11.71
CA ASN A 68 6.64 -8.40 10.62
C ASN A 68 6.18 -9.86 10.67
N GLU A 69 6.07 -10.45 11.87
CA GLU A 69 5.51 -11.79 12.06
C GLU A 69 4.08 -11.88 11.50
N ALA A 70 3.21 -10.93 11.87
CA ALA A 70 1.85 -10.86 11.35
C ALA A 70 1.76 -10.49 9.86
N SER A 71 2.76 -9.76 9.35
CA SER A 71 2.81 -9.39 7.92
C SER A 71 3.11 -10.60 7.04
N ALA A 72 3.84 -11.60 7.55
CA ALA A 72 4.24 -12.77 6.77
C ALA A 72 3.04 -13.60 6.30
N GLU A 73 2.00 -13.73 7.13
CA GLU A 73 0.75 -14.46 6.79
C GLU A 73 -0.05 -13.81 5.66
N LEU A 74 0.20 -12.53 5.38
CA LEU A 74 -0.53 -11.74 4.39
C LEU A 74 0.16 -11.70 3.02
N LEU A 75 1.41 -12.19 2.93
CA LEU A 75 2.17 -12.21 1.67
C LEU A 75 1.65 -13.29 0.73
N GLY A 76 1.76 -13.03 -0.58
CA GLY A 76 1.34 -13.94 -1.63
C GLY A 76 -0.01 -13.57 -2.26
N LEU A 77 -0.58 -14.51 -3.01
CA LEU A 77 -1.83 -14.36 -3.73
C LEU A 77 -3.02 -14.72 -2.84
N HIS A 78 -3.83 -13.71 -2.50
CA HIS A 78 -4.98 -13.89 -1.60
C HIS A 78 -6.20 -13.10 -2.06
N ASP A 79 -7.37 -13.49 -1.57
CA ASP A 79 -8.57 -12.66 -1.61
C ASP A 79 -8.59 -11.68 -0.43
N PHE A 80 -8.26 -10.42 -0.69
CA PHE A 80 -8.19 -9.36 0.33
C PHE A 80 -9.54 -8.74 0.68
N ALA A 81 -10.68 -9.40 0.42
CA ALA A 81 -12.02 -8.86 0.67
C ALA A 81 -12.19 -8.24 2.07
N ALA A 82 -11.63 -8.86 3.11
CA ALA A 82 -11.67 -8.34 4.49
C ALA A 82 -10.93 -6.99 4.69
N PHE A 83 -10.00 -6.67 3.80
CA PHE A 83 -9.19 -5.44 3.81
C PHE A 83 -9.61 -4.43 2.73
N CYS A 84 -10.52 -4.81 1.84
CA CYS A 84 -11.00 -3.98 0.76
C CYS A 84 -12.30 -3.25 1.15
N LYS A 85 -12.45 -1.99 0.71
CA LYS A 85 -13.79 -1.41 0.56
C LYS A 85 -14.40 -1.98 -0.73
N GLN A 86 -15.53 -2.67 -0.59
CA GLN A 86 -16.25 -3.25 -1.72
C GLN A 86 -16.54 -2.19 -2.80
N ARG A 87 -16.30 -2.58 -4.05
CA ARG A 87 -16.58 -1.78 -5.24
C ARG A 87 -17.16 -2.71 -6.30
N GLU A 88 -18.30 -2.33 -6.83
CA GLU A 88 -18.98 -3.08 -7.89
C GLU A 88 -18.05 -3.30 -9.09
N GLY A 89 -17.99 -4.54 -9.59
CA GLY A 89 -17.15 -4.94 -10.72
C GLY A 89 -15.64 -5.05 -10.44
N GLY A 90 -15.19 -4.88 -9.19
CA GLY A 90 -13.77 -5.02 -8.81
C GLY A 90 -13.47 -6.36 -8.15
N THR A 91 -12.43 -7.07 -8.63
CA THR A 91 -11.86 -8.21 -7.89
C THR A 91 -11.07 -7.73 -6.67
N THR A 92 -11.08 -8.52 -5.59
CA THR A 92 -10.29 -8.33 -4.36
C THR A 92 -9.07 -9.26 -4.28
N ILE A 93 -8.86 -10.11 -5.30
CA ILE A 93 -7.73 -11.02 -5.39
C ILE A 93 -6.48 -10.25 -5.82
N ARG A 94 -5.45 -10.21 -4.97
CA ARG A 94 -4.19 -9.48 -5.20
C ARG A 94 -3.00 -10.32 -4.78
N GLU A 95 -1.86 -10.05 -5.39
CA GLU A 95 -0.60 -10.61 -4.96
C GLU A 95 0.17 -9.55 -4.15
N LEU A 96 0.21 -9.73 -2.83
CA LEU A 96 1.00 -8.88 -1.95
C LEU A 96 2.44 -9.40 -1.91
N GLN A 97 3.35 -8.64 -2.52
CA GLN A 97 4.72 -9.06 -2.79
C GLN A 97 5.70 -8.55 -1.72
N ARG A 98 5.36 -7.45 -1.03
CA ARG A 98 6.14 -6.90 0.08
C ARG A 98 5.22 -6.26 1.10
N LEU A 99 5.49 -6.54 2.36
CA LEU A 99 4.87 -5.92 3.52
C LEU A 99 5.89 -5.99 4.67
N VAL A 100 6.76 -5.00 4.76
CA VAL A 100 7.91 -5.02 5.66
C VAL A 100 7.94 -3.76 6.51
N TRP A 101 7.93 -3.95 7.82
CA TRP A 101 8.05 -2.89 8.82
C TRP A 101 9.50 -2.69 9.24
N ARG A 102 9.89 -1.43 9.42
CA ARG A 102 11.23 -1.04 9.86
C ARG A 102 11.13 0.12 10.85
N ARG A 103 11.93 0.06 11.92
CA ARG A 103 12.18 1.23 12.78
C ARG A 103 13.31 2.05 12.15
N THR A 104 13.01 3.28 11.74
CA THR A 104 13.96 4.19 11.06
C THR A 104 14.56 5.21 12.02
N ALA A 105 13.94 5.43 13.18
CA ALA A 105 14.47 6.18 14.32
C ALA A 105 13.78 5.69 15.61
N GLU A 106 14.20 6.15 16.79
CA GLU A 106 13.69 5.70 18.09
C GLU A 106 12.16 5.60 18.15
N TYR A 107 11.44 6.58 17.60
CA TYR A 107 9.98 6.61 17.55
C TYR A 107 9.38 6.59 16.14
N ALA A 108 10.19 6.34 15.11
CA ALA A 108 9.72 6.36 13.72
C ALA A 108 9.70 4.95 13.16
N VAL A 109 8.51 4.51 12.75
CA VAL A 109 8.27 3.21 12.13
C VAL A 109 7.66 3.42 10.75
N GLU A 110 8.20 2.74 9.76
CA GLU A 110 7.69 2.77 8.39
C GLU A 110 7.37 1.36 7.92
N VAL A 111 6.37 1.24 7.04
CA VAL A 111 6.07 -0.01 6.33
C VAL A 111 6.13 0.20 4.83
N GLU A 112 6.93 -0.63 4.17
CA GLU A 112 7.00 -0.73 2.71
C GLU A 112 5.98 -1.78 2.24
N VAL A 113 5.09 -1.38 1.36
CA VAL A 113 4.04 -2.24 0.81
C VAL A 113 4.15 -2.29 -0.70
N SER A 114 4.26 -3.47 -1.29
CA SER A 114 4.29 -3.65 -2.74
C SER A 114 3.35 -4.76 -3.17
N ALA A 115 2.58 -4.50 -4.22
CA ALA A 115 1.69 -5.48 -4.81
C ALA A 115 1.54 -5.20 -6.31
N ASP A 116 1.04 -6.20 -7.02
CA ASP A 116 0.68 -6.08 -8.42
C ASP A 116 -0.43 -5.02 -8.66
N ALA A 117 -1.41 -5.00 -7.77
CA ALA A 117 -2.44 -3.99 -7.66
C ALA A 117 -2.99 -3.93 -6.22
N PHE A 118 -3.77 -2.89 -5.94
CA PHE A 118 -4.45 -2.74 -4.65
C PHE A 118 -5.94 -2.53 -4.90
N CYS A 119 -6.79 -3.11 -4.03
CA CYS A 119 -8.20 -2.74 -3.97
C CYS A 119 -8.38 -1.45 -3.15
N HIS A 120 -9.58 -0.89 -3.14
CA HIS A 120 -9.86 0.36 -2.43
C HIS A 120 -9.59 0.19 -0.93
N SER A 121 -8.76 1.09 -0.38
CA SER A 121 -8.36 1.14 1.03
C SER A 121 -7.46 0.01 1.53
N MET A 122 -7.06 -0.95 0.68
CA MET A 122 -6.28 -2.14 1.05
C MET A 122 -5.12 -1.82 2.00
N VAL A 123 -4.19 -0.96 1.56
CA VAL A 123 -2.97 -0.64 2.33
C VAL A 123 -3.32 -0.06 3.70
N ARG A 124 -4.32 0.83 3.78
CA ARG A 124 -4.70 1.47 5.04
C ARG A 124 -5.43 0.50 5.98
N SER A 125 -6.19 -0.46 5.45
CA SER A 125 -6.81 -1.53 6.24
C SER A 125 -5.76 -2.49 6.78
N LEU A 126 -4.77 -2.88 5.94
CA LEU A 126 -3.64 -3.71 6.36
C LEU A 126 -2.86 -3.03 7.49
N VAL A 127 -2.48 -1.75 7.31
CA VAL A 127 -1.77 -0.97 8.34
C VAL A 127 -2.60 -0.88 9.62
N GLY A 128 -3.89 -0.56 9.54
CA GLY A 128 -4.72 -0.43 10.74
C GLY A 128 -4.96 -1.74 11.49
N ALA A 129 -4.95 -2.88 10.80
CA ALA A 129 -4.95 -4.20 11.43
C ALA A 129 -3.60 -4.49 12.13
N LEU A 130 -2.49 -4.29 11.41
CA LEU A 130 -1.14 -4.58 11.90
C LEU A 130 -0.77 -3.70 13.10
N LEU A 131 -1.19 -2.43 13.13
CA LEU A 131 -0.92 -1.54 14.27
C LEU A 131 -1.54 -2.05 15.59
N GLN A 132 -2.68 -2.75 15.54
CA GLN A 132 -3.26 -3.39 16.73
C GLN A 132 -2.47 -4.63 17.16
N VAL A 133 -1.76 -5.29 16.24
CA VAL A 133 -0.84 -6.37 16.59
C VAL A 133 0.44 -5.80 17.21
N GLY A 134 0.97 -4.74 16.59
CA GLY A 134 2.21 -4.07 17.00
C GLY A 134 2.13 -3.46 18.39
N ASP A 135 0.96 -2.92 18.78
CA ASP A 135 0.71 -2.38 20.14
C ASP A 135 0.18 -3.43 21.14
N GLY A 136 0.09 -4.70 20.73
CA GLY A 136 -0.24 -5.83 21.58
C GLY A 136 -1.74 -6.09 21.81
N ARG A 137 -2.65 -5.29 21.25
CA ARG A 137 -4.10 -5.51 21.39
C ARG A 137 -4.62 -6.73 20.63
N LYS A 138 -3.90 -7.17 19.59
CA LYS A 138 -4.22 -8.36 18.78
C LYS A 138 -2.99 -9.29 18.70
N THR A 139 -3.26 -10.57 18.47
CA THR A 139 -2.23 -11.60 18.25
C THR A 139 -1.64 -11.50 16.85
N THR A 140 -0.46 -12.09 16.65
CA THR A 140 0.23 -12.08 15.34
C THR A 140 -0.52 -12.83 14.25
N GLY A 141 -1.27 -13.89 14.59
CA GLY A 141 -2.13 -14.61 13.64
C GLY A 141 -3.50 -13.99 13.36
N TRP A 142 -3.87 -12.89 14.04
CA TRP A 142 -5.19 -12.29 13.85
C TRP A 142 -5.42 -11.71 12.44
N PRO A 143 -4.44 -11.05 11.79
CA PRO A 143 -4.61 -10.58 10.42
C PRO A 143 -4.83 -11.70 9.40
N GLY A 144 -4.17 -12.86 9.54
CA GLY A 144 -4.41 -14.04 8.71
C GLY A 144 -5.85 -14.56 8.87
N GLN A 145 -6.35 -14.67 10.10
CA GLN A 145 -7.74 -15.04 10.37
C GLN A 145 -8.75 -14.06 9.75
N GLN A 146 -8.43 -12.75 9.77
CA GLN A 146 -9.26 -11.74 9.11
C GLN A 146 -9.31 -11.95 7.59
N LEU A 147 -8.16 -12.21 6.97
CA LEU A 147 -8.05 -12.51 5.54
C LEU A 147 -8.97 -13.68 5.15
N GLU A 148 -8.94 -14.76 5.93
CA GLU A 148 -9.77 -15.95 5.73
C GLU A 148 -11.26 -15.68 5.93
N SER A 149 -11.63 -14.89 6.95
CA SER A 149 -13.03 -14.64 7.30
C SER A 149 -13.81 -13.87 6.21
N ARG A 150 -13.11 -13.08 5.38
CA ARG A 150 -13.68 -12.12 4.42
C ARG A 150 -14.64 -11.08 5.04
N VAL A 151 -14.71 -11.02 6.37
CA VAL A 151 -15.52 -10.04 7.10
C VAL A 151 -14.64 -8.86 7.48
N ARG A 152 -15.11 -7.67 7.17
CA ARG A 152 -14.37 -6.44 7.45
C ARG A 152 -14.55 -6.03 8.91
N ASP A 153 -13.57 -6.38 9.75
CA ASP A 153 -13.47 -5.94 11.16
C ASP A 153 -12.16 -5.16 11.45
N SER A 154 -11.38 -4.85 10.40
CA SER A 154 -10.15 -4.07 10.54
C SER A 154 -10.39 -2.56 10.56
N ALA A 155 -9.74 -1.87 11.50
CA ALA A 155 -9.64 -0.42 11.51
C ALA A 155 -8.90 0.06 10.25
N VAL A 156 -9.37 1.14 9.62
CA VAL A 156 -8.69 1.76 8.49
C VAL A 156 -7.78 2.87 9.01
N ALA A 157 -6.46 2.72 8.84
CA ALA A 157 -5.51 3.74 9.25
C ALA A 157 -5.78 5.09 8.56
N PRO A 158 -5.48 6.25 9.17
CA PRO A 158 -5.63 7.57 8.53
C PRO A 158 -4.88 7.70 7.20
N ALA A 159 -5.35 8.57 6.30
CA ALA A 159 -4.79 8.66 4.95
C ALA A 159 -3.42 9.36 4.89
N HIS A 160 -3.17 10.32 5.77
CA HIS A 160 -2.02 11.22 5.69
C HIS A 160 -0.67 10.51 5.83
N GLY A 161 -0.62 9.36 6.52
CA GLY A 161 0.61 8.56 6.63
C GLY A 161 1.00 7.82 5.35
N LEU A 162 0.13 7.72 4.34
CA LEU A 162 0.32 6.91 3.14
C LEU A 162 0.93 7.73 2.00
N THR A 163 2.01 7.23 1.39
CA THR A 163 2.64 7.83 0.21
C THR A 163 2.85 6.77 -0.89
N LEU A 164 2.48 7.07 -2.13
CA LEU A 164 2.92 6.29 -3.30
C LEU A 164 4.36 6.69 -3.62
N VAL A 165 5.29 5.74 -3.53
CA VAL A 165 6.74 6.02 -3.69
C VAL A 165 7.31 5.46 -4.99
N GLY A 166 6.59 4.57 -5.68
CA GLY A 166 7.07 4.01 -6.94
C GLY A 166 5.99 3.24 -7.71
N VAL A 167 6.19 3.15 -9.02
CA VAL A 167 5.41 2.31 -9.93
C VAL A 167 6.38 1.64 -10.90
N ASP A 168 6.33 0.32 -10.97
CA ASP A 168 7.14 -0.46 -11.90
C ASP A 168 6.37 -0.66 -13.20
N TYR A 169 7.08 -0.53 -14.32
CA TYR A 169 6.61 -0.87 -15.66
C TYR A 169 7.53 -1.94 -16.26
N PRO A 170 7.01 -2.84 -17.11
CA PRO A 170 7.83 -3.80 -17.83
C PRO A 170 8.64 -3.09 -18.94
N PRO A 171 9.57 -3.78 -19.62
CA PRO A 171 10.27 -3.26 -20.78
C PRO A 171 9.31 -2.73 -21.87
N ASP A 172 9.75 -1.75 -22.65
CA ASP A 172 8.91 -1.05 -23.64
C ASP A 172 8.17 -1.99 -24.60
N ALA A 173 8.85 -3.07 -25.02
CA ALA A 173 8.29 -4.08 -25.94
C ALA A 173 7.08 -4.84 -25.36
N GLU A 174 6.88 -4.82 -24.04
CA GLU A 174 5.83 -5.57 -23.34
C GLU A 174 4.67 -4.68 -22.87
N LEU A 175 4.80 -3.35 -22.98
CA LEU A 175 3.84 -2.39 -22.42
C LEU A 175 2.42 -2.57 -22.95
N ALA A 176 2.27 -2.74 -24.26
CA ALA A 176 0.97 -2.91 -24.91
C ALA A 176 0.29 -4.22 -24.49
N LYS A 177 1.02 -5.32 -24.57
CA LYS A 177 0.55 -6.65 -24.17
C LYS A 177 0.13 -6.67 -22.69
N ARG A 178 0.93 -6.04 -21.82
CA ARG A 178 0.61 -5.92 -20.39
C ARG A 178 -0.67 -5.11 -20.17
N ALA A 179 -0.86 -4.02 -20.91
CA ALA A 179 -2.06 -3.20 -20.80
C ALA A 179 -3.33 -3.97 -21.18
N GLU A 180 -3.27 -4.75 -22.26
CA GLU A 180 -4.38 -5.62 -22.69
C GLU A 180 -4.69 -6.70 -21.65
N GLN A 181 -3.67 -7.41 -21.15
CA GLN A 181 -3.84 -8.43 -20.13
C GLN A 181 -4.46 -7.89 -18.84
N THR A 182 -4.05 -6.69 -18.40
CA THR A 182 -4.53 -6.10 -17.13
C THR A 182 -5.97 -5.58 -17.23
N ARG A 183 -6.45 -5.27 -18.45
CA ARG A 183 -7.85 -4.92 -18.68
C ARG A 183 -8.76 -6.15 -18.57
N ASN A 184 -8.23 -7.35 -18.80
CA ASN A 184 -8.96 -8.60 -18.61
C ASN A 184 -9.06 -8.90 -17.11
N VAL A 185 -10.29 -9.08 -16.60
CA VAL A 185 -10.57 -9.27 -15.17
C VAL A 185 -10.07 -10.64 -14.70
N ARG A 186 -9.37 -10.69 -13.57
CA ARG A 186 -9.00 -11.95 -12.92
C ARG A 186 -10.23 -12.62 -12.31
N THR A 187 -10.42 -13.90 -12.59
CA THR A 187 -11.50 -14.73 -12.04
C THR A 187 -11.04 -15.53 -10.82
N PRO A 188 -11.96 -15.97 -9.93
CA PRO A 188 -11.64 -16.72 -8.71
C PRO A 188 -10.84 -18.01 -8.90
N ASP A 189 -10.90 -18.66 -10.07
CA ASP A 189 -10.20 -19.92 -10.38
C ASP A 189 -8.66 -19.81 -10.39
N SER A 190 -8.12 -18.60 -10.21
CA SER A 190 -6.69 -18.32 -10.21
C SER A 190 -6.02 -18.46 -8.83
N VAL A 191 -6.79 -18.75 -7.78
CA VAL A 191 -6.31 -19.07 -6.43
C VAL A 191 -6.42 -20.59 -6.26
N SER A 192 -5.30 -21.31 -6.33
CA SER A 192 -5.21 -22.76 -6.08
C SER A 192 -4.36 -23.06 -4.87
#